data_AF-A0A3D4PFD0-F1
#
_entry.id   AF-A0A3D4PFD0-F1
#
_cell.length_a   1.000
_cell.length_b   1.000
_cell.length_c   1.000
_cell.angle_alpha   90.00
_cell.angle_beta   90.00
_cell.angle_gamma   90.00
#
_symmetry.space_group_name_H-M   'P 1'
#
loop_
_entity.id
_entity.type
_entity.pdbx_description
1 polymer ?
#
loop_
_entity_poly.entity_id
_entity_poly.type
_entity_poly.pdbx_seq_one_letter_code
_entity_poly.pdbx_strand_id
1 'polypeptide(L)'
;MDLLNSLTPTSQSILVISLVATTGLALGSLKFRGIGLGSAGALFTGIAFAHFDVVIEPEILHFAKEFGLILFVFTIGIELGPSIIDLWRHQGVRLNALAILIVLGGALLTVLMAFLLNLQGEAAAGLFSGATTNTPSLGAAQQVLAEQSSDVESSNSLLTLAYAVAYPGGIVGIIASILLLKRFLNIDLEAEKQQLLDQSPQTPPLERRNLLIQNANLNGVPLNEIPGRQETHVMISRIWKKQEGVVHPAADETPVEV
;
A
#
# COMPACT_ATOMS: atom_id res chain seq x y z
N MET A 1 -12.84 25.90 18.83
CA MET A 1 -11.55 26.40 19.32
C MET A 1 -11.43 26.21 20.84
N ASP A 2 -12.43 26.59 21.65
CA ASP A 2 -12.35 26.46 23.12
C ASP A 2 -12.22 25.03 23.67
N LEU A 3 -12.83 24.04 23.00
CA LEU A 3 -12.77 22.62 23.38
C LEU A 3 -11.42 21.97 23.07
N LEU A 4 -10.67 22.50 22.09
CA LEU A 4 -9.32 22.05 21.75
C LEU A 4 -8.30 22.60 22.74
N ASN A 5 -8.46 23.86 23.15
CA ASN A 5 -7.56 24.54 24.10
C ASN A 5 -7.70 24.04 25.55
N SER A 6 -8.78 23.31 25.87
CA SER A 6 -8.97 22.68 27.19
C SER A 6 -8.29 21.32 27.34
N LEU A 7 -7.73 20.76 26.26
CA LEU A 7 -7.05 19.46 26.25
C LEU A 7 -5.55 19.63 26.48
N THR A 8 -4.88 18.57 26.94
CA THR A 8 -3.40 18.55 26.97
C THR A 8 -2.86 18.59 25.53
N PRO A 9 -1.68 19.19 25.29
CA PRO A 9 -1.07 19.29 23.95
C PRO A 9 -0.97 17.94 23.23
N THR A 10 -0.70 16.88 24.00
CA THR A 10 -0.64 15.50 23.52
C THR A 10 -2.00 14.99 23.03
N SER A 11 -3.05 15.14 23.83
CA SER A 11 -4.40 14.70 23.46
C SER A 11 -4.95 15.49 22.29
N GLN A 12 -4.65 16.80 22.22
CA GLN A 12 -4.98 17.65 21.08
C GLN A 12 -4.32 17.12 19.80
N SER A 13 -3.03 16.85 19.83
CA SER A 13 -2.27 16.34 18.67
C SER A 13 -2.81 15.01 18.16
N ILE A 14 -3.10 14.05 19.05
CA ILE A 14 -3.67 12.75 18.69
C ILE A 14 -5.06 12.92 18.06
N LEU A 15 -5.89 13.81 18.63
CA LEU A 15 -7.23 14.09 18.11
C LEU A 15 -7.15 14.70 16.71
N VAL A 16 -6.25 15.67 16.50
CA VAL A 16 -6.03 16.31 15.20
C VAL A 16 -5.59 15.27 14.16
N ILE A 17 -4.57 14.45 14.47
CA ILE A 17 -4.09 13.41 13.56
C ILE A 17 -5.21 12.42 13.21
N SER A 18 -5.99 12.00 14.22
CA SER A 18 -7.12 11.08 14.00
C SER A 18 -8.21 11.70 13.13
N LEU A 19 -8.50 12.99 13.34
CA LEU A 19 -9.49 13.73 12.56
C LEU A 19 -9.02 13.91 11.11
N VAL A 20 -7.77 14.30 10.89
CA VAL A 20 -7.14 14.43 9.57
C VAL A 20 -7.15 13.08 8.84
N ALA A 21 -6.80 11.98 9.52
CA ALA A 21 -6.82 10.65 8.92
C ALA A 21 -8.24 10.23 8.53
N THR A 22 -9.22 10.39 9.43
CA THR A 22 -10.61 9.98 9.18
C THR A 22 -11.26 10.81 8.07
N THR A 23 -11.12 12.13 8.13
CA THR A 23 -11.66 13.04 7.11
C THR A 23 -10.91 12.90 5.79
N GLY A 24 -9.60 12.61 5.83
CA GLY A 24 -8.78 12.31 4.67
C GLY A 24 -9.18 11.04 3.93
N LEU A 25 -9.44 9.96 4.66
CA LEU A 25 -9.98 8.71 4.10
C LEU A 25 -11.39 8.93 3.53
N ALA A 26 -12.24 9.67 4.24
CA ALA A 26 -13.58 10.01 3.75
C ALA A 26 -13.51 10.83 2.45
N LEU A 27 -12.67 11.87 2.39
CA LEU A 27 -12.44 12.67 1.20
C LEU A 27 -11.85 11.83 0.05
N GLY A 28 -10.91 10.94 0.36
CA GLY A 28 -10.29 10.03 -0.59
C GLY A 28 -11.27 9.04 -1.23
N SER A 29 -12.32 8.67 -0.50
CA SER A 29 -13.38 7.78 -0.99
C SER A 29 -14.36 8.46 -1.97
N LEU A 30 -14.38 9.79 -2.02
CA LEU A 30 -15.23 10.52 -2.95
C LEU A 30 -14.76 10.29 -4.38
N LYS A 31 -15.70 9.86 -5.23
CA LYS A 31 -15.47 9.65 -6.66
C LYS A 31 -16.14 10.78 -7.43
N PHE A 32 -15.37 11.49 -8.25
CA PHE A 32 -15.90 12.47 -9.19
C PHE A 32 -15.71 11.95 -10.62
N ARG A 33 -16.81 11.74 -11.36
CA ARG A 33 -16.81 11.22 -12.74
C ARG A 33 -16.00 9.93 -12.93
N GLY A 34 -16.03 9.04 -11.93
CA GLY A 34 -15.32 7.76 -11.97
C GLY A 34 -13.86 7.81 -11.52
N ILE A 35 -13.30 9.00 -11.27
CA ILE A 35 -11.94 9.19 -10.73
C ILE A 35 -12.07 9.48 -9.24
N GLY A 36 -11.48 8.63 -8.39
CA GLY A 36 -11.38 8.85 -6.94
C GLY A 36 -10.02 9.44 -6.57
N LEU A 37 -9.97 10.28 -5.54
CA LEU A 37 -8.70 10.80 -5.01
C LEU A 37 -7.86 9.69 -4.36
N GLY A 38 -8.51 8.66 -3.78
CA GLY A 38 -7.82 7.56 -3.12
C GLY A 38 -7.02 8.03 -1.90
N SER A 39 -5.81 7.49 -1.72
CA SER A 39 -4.91 7.84 -0.62
C SER A 39 -4.50 9.32 -0.61
N ALA A 40 -4.56 10.01 -1.76
CA ALA A 40 -4.26 11.44 -1.85
C ALA A 40 -5.21 12.31 -1.01
N GLY A 41 -6.43 11.83 -0.70
CA GLY A 41 -7.38 12.54 0.15
C GLY A 41 -6.83 12.89 1.54
N ALA A 42 -5.98 12.02 2.11
CA ALA A 42 -5.30 12.28 3.37
C ALA A 42 -4.32 13.46 3.28
N LEU A 43 -3.58 13.57 2.18
CA LEU A 43 -2.65 14.68 1.96
C LEU A 43 -3.40 16.02 1.84
N PHE A 44 -4.43 16.10 0.99
CA PHE A 44 -5.19 17.35 0.81
C PHE A 44 -5.87 17.80 2.09
N THR A 45 -6.37 16.84 2.87
CA THR A 45 -6.94 17.11 4.18
C THR A 45 -5.87 17.63 5.15
N GLY A 46 -4.69 17.00 5.19
CA GLY A 46 -3.55 17.49 5.98
C GLY A 46 -3.16 18.92 5.61
N ILE A 47 -3.08 19.25 4.32
CA ILE A 47 -2.80 20.61 3.83
C ILE A 47 -3.90 21.59 4.26
N ALA A 48 -5.17 21.21 4.15
CA ALA A 48 -6.29 22.04 4.57
C ALA A 48 -6.25 22.33 6.08
N PHE A 49 -5.99 21.33 6.91
CA PHE A 49 -5.84 21.52 8.35
C PHE A 49 -4.59 22.34 8.71
N ALA A 50 -3.48 22.15 8.01
CA ALA A 50 -2.28 22.96 8.18
C ALA A 50 -2.51 24.44 7.84
N HIS A 51 -3.36 24.73 6.84
CA HIS A 51 -3.73 26.10 6.49
C HIS A 51 -4.51 26.84 7.60
N PHE A 52 -5.20 26.11 8.49
CA PHE A 52 -5.90 26.68 9.64
C PHE A 52 -5.01 26.81 10.89
N ASP A 53 -3.69 26.77 10.74
CA ASP A 53 -2.70 26.87 11.82
C ASP A 53 -2.95 25.87 12.97
N VAL A 54 -3.39 24.66 12.63
CA VAL A 54 -3.57 23.60 13.62
C VAL A 54 -2.19 23.09 14.07
N VAL A 55 -1.78 23.50 15.26
CA VAL A 55 -0.50 23.11 15.86
C VAL A 55 -0.57 21.67 16.38
N ILE A 56 0.44 20.88 16.01
CA ILE A 56 0.68 19.52 16.50
C ILE A 56 2.03 19.53 17.21
N GLU A 57 2.10 18.88 18.37
CA GLU A 57 3.35 18.72 19.12
C GLU A 57 4.43 18.06 18.22
N PRO A 58 5.63 18.64 18.09
CA PRO A 58 6.67 18.15 17.18
C PRO A 58 7.05 16.69 17.40
N GLU A 59 7.16 16.26 18.67
CA GLU A 59 7.49 14.87 19.03
C GLU A 59 6.42 13.87 18.54
N ILE A 60 5.14 14.25 18.67
CA ILE A 60 4.02 13.40 18.24
C ILE A 60 3.95 13.34 16.73
N LEU A 61 4.19 14.48 16.06
CA LEU A 61 4.26 14.54 14.61
C LEU A 61 5.41 13.68 14.06
N HIS A 62 6.58 13.75 14.69
CA HIS A 62 7.74 12.93 14.32
C HIS A 62 7.43 11.44 14.49
N PHE A 63 6.94 11.05 15.67
CA PHE A 63 6.53 9.68 15.96
C PHE A 63 5.49 9.17 14.95
N ALA A 64 4.44 9.94 14.69
CA ALA A 64 3.37 9.54 13.76
C ALA A 64 3.89 9.37 12.33
N LYS A 65 4.81 10.24 11.87
CA LYS A 65 5.45 10.15 10.55
C LYS A 65 6.28 8.88 10.44
N GLU A 66 7.19 8.63 11.39
CA GLU A 66 8.05 7.43 11.36
C GLU A 66 7.24 6.15 11.49
N PHE A 67 6.32 6.09 12.46
CA PHE A 67 5.49 4.93 12.69
C PHE A 67 4.62 4.62 11.46
N GLY A 68 3.99 5.63 10.87
CA GLY A 68 3.20 5.49 9.65
C GLY A 68 4.02 5.03 8.45
N LEU A 69 5.23 5.56 8.27
CA LEU A 69 6.16 5.16 7.22
C LEU A 69 6.60 3.70 7.41
N ILE A 70 6.95 3.27 8.63
CA ILE A 70 7.36 1.90 8.92
C ILE A 70 6.22 0.94 8.60
N LEU A 71 4.99 1.23 9.06
CA LEU A 71 3.81 0.42 8.74
C LEU A 71 3.59 0.34 7.22
N PHE A 72 3.69 1.47 6.52
CA PHE A 72 3.52 1.53 5.07
C PHE A 72 4.55 0.67 4.33
N VAL A 73 5.83 0.81 4.65
CA VAL A 73 6.92 0.02 4.02
C VAL A 73 6.78 -1.46 4.36
N PHE A 74 6.42 -1.79 5.61
CA PHE A 74 6.19 -3.16 6.05
C PHE A 74 5.03 -3.83 5.31
N THR A 75 3.88 -3.15 5.21
CA THR A 75 2.71 -3.68 4.48
C THR A 75 3.03 -3.91 3.01
N ILE A 76 3.64 -2.93 2.34
CA ILE A 76 4.08 -3.08 0.95
C ILE A 76 5.07 -4.25 0.81
N GLY A 77 6.00 -4.40 1.76
CA GLY A 77 6.97 -5.49 1.75
C GLY A 77 6.33 -6.88 1.82
N ILE A 78 5.29 -7.05 2.64
CA ILE A 78 4.55 -8.32 2.74
C ILE A 78 3.65 -8.56 1.53
N GLU A 79 2.93 -7.54 1.04
CA GLU A 79 2.03 -7.65 -0.11
C GLU A 79 2.80 -7.97 -1.41
N LEU A 80 3.93 -7.28 -1.63
CA LEU A 80 4.74 -7.47 -2.84
C LEU A 80 5.71 -8.65 -2.72
N GLY A 81 6.04 -9.11 -1.51
CA GLY A 81 7.04 -10.16 -1.25
C GLY A 81 6.88 -11.42 -2.12
N PRO A 82 5.71 -12.08 -2.14
CA PRO A 82 5.47 -13.25 -3.00
C PRO A 82 5.62 -12.94 -4.49
N SER A 83 5.13 -11.77 -4.92
CA SER A 83 5.14 -11.35 -6.32
C SER A 83 6.54 -11.08 -6.85
N ILE A 84 7.47 -10.60 -6.01
CA ILE A 84 8.85 -10.28 -6.42
C ILE A 84 9.57 -11.53 -6.96
N ILE A 85 9.38 -12.69 -6.33
CA ILE A 85 10.04 -13.95 -6.73
C ILE A 85 9.48 -14.43 -8.08
N ASP A 86 8.18 -14.34 -8.27
CA ASP A 86 7.51 -14.73 -9.52
C ASP A 86 7.87 -13.78 -10.67
N LEU A 87 7.89 -12.47 -10.42
CA LEU A 87 8.31 -11.45 -11.38
C LEU A 87 9.76 -11.65 -11.81
N TRP A 88 10.66 -12.00 -10.87
CA TRP A 88 12.07 -12.26 -11.16
C TRP A 88 12.27 -13.41 -12.16
N ARG A 89 11.46 -14.46 -12.09
CA ARG A 89 11.59 -15.66 -12.94
C ARG A 89 11.21 -15.43 -14.40
N HIS A 90 10.22 -14.59 -14.69
CA HIS A 90 9.66 -14.47 -16.04
C HIS A 90 10.09 -13.20 -16.79
N GLN A 91 10.13 -12.04 -16.12
CA GLN A 91 10.41 -10.75 -16.76
C GLN A 91 11.28 -9.82 -15.89
N GLY A 92 11.89 -10.36 -14.82
CA GLY A 92 12.54 -9.61 -13.76
C GLY A 92 13.58 -8.63 -14.24
N VAL A 93 14.49 -9.08 -15.10
CA VAL A 93 15.62 -8.26 -15.56
C VAL A 93 15.13 -7.04 -16.34
N ARG A 94 14.15 -7.21 -17.26
CA ARG A 94 13.63 -6.10 -18.07
C ARG A 94 12.85 -5.10 -17.23
N LEU A 95 11.99 -5.58 -16.33
CA LEU A 95 11.19 -4.72 -15.46
C LEU A 95 12.07 -3.97 -14.44
N ASN A 96 13.07 -4.63 -13.86
CA ASN A 96 14.03 -3.96 -12.96
C ASN A 96 14.88 -2.94 -13.71
N ALA A 97 15.36 -3.25 -14.92
CA ALA A 97 16.12 -2.28 -15.72
C ALA A 97 15.29 -1.03 -16.05
N LEU A 98 14.02 -1.20 -16.41
CA LEU A 98 13.09 -0.07 -16.63
C LEU A 98 12.85 0.72 -15.34
N ALA A 99 12.65 0.05 -14.20
CA ALA A 99 12.47 0.70 -12.91
C ALA A 99 13.71 1.52 -12.52
N ILE A 100 14.91 0.95 -12.66
CA ILE A 100 16.19 1.64 -12.41
C ILE A 100 16.32 2.85 -13.34
N LEU A 101 16.01 2.70 -14.63
CA LEU A 101 16.07 3.81 -15.59
C LEU A 101 15.13 4.96 -15.20
N ILE A 102 13.90 4.65 -14.78
CA ILE A 102 12.92 5.66 -14.36
C ILE A 102 13.41 6.37 -13.09
N VAL A 103 13.89 5.62 -12.10
CA VAL A 103 14.39 6.19 -10.83
C VAL A 103 15.61 7.08 -11.06
N LEU A 104 16.61 6.58 -11.79
CA LEU A 104 17.83 7.34 -12.10
C LEU A 104 17.51 8.54 -13.00
N GLY A 105 16.62 8.39 -13.97
CA GLY A 105 16.18 9.48 -14.84
C GLY A 105 15.47 10.58 -14.05
N GLY A 106 14.57 10.21 -13.13
CA GLY A 106 13.92 11.15 -12.22
C GLY A 106 14.92 11.85 -11.31
N ALA A 107 15.86 11.11 -10.71
CA ALA A 107 16.87 11.67 -9.83
C ALA A 107 17.81 12.63 -10.58
N LEU A 108 18.28 12.25 -11.77
CA LEU A 108 19.11 13.09 -12.62
C LEU A 108 18.38 14.38 -13.01
N LEU A 109 17.10 14.27 -13.39
CA LEU A 109 16.28 15.44 -13.72
C LEU A 109 16.11 16.36 -12.52
N THR A 110 15.84 15.82 -11.33
CA THR A 110 15.78 16.61 -10.09
C THR A 110 17.10 17.32 -9.82
N VAL A 111 18.23 16.61 -9.91
CA VAL A 111 19.56 17.20 -9.67
C VAL A 111 19.83 18.32 -10.68
N LEU A 112 19.53 18.10 -11.96
CA LEU A 112 19.67 19.12 -13.00
C LEU A 112 18.84 20.37 -12.67
N MET A 113 17.57 20.17 -12.32
CA MET A 113 16.68 21.28 -11.94
C MET A 113 17.13 21.97 -10.66
N ALA A 114 17.66 21.24 -9.68
CA ALA A 114 18.19 21.80 -8.46
C ALA A 114 19.37 22.74 -8.73
N PHE A 115 20.28 22.36 -9.64
CA PHE A 115 21.37 23.24 -10.06
C PHE A 115 20.87 24.44 -10.89
N LEU A 116 19.95 24.24 -11.83
CA LEU A 116 19.43 25.33 -12.67
C LEU A 116 18.66 26.39 -11.86
N LEU A 117 17.91 25.95 -10.84
CA LEU A 117 17.05 26.81 -10.02
C LEU A 117 17.69 27.18 -8.67
N ASN A 118 18.93 26.75 -8.40
CA ASN A 118 19.64 26.94 -7.13
C ASN A 118 18.83 26.48 -5.91
N LEU A 119 18.27 25.27 -5.97
CA LEU A 119 17.48 24.69 -4.89
C LEU A 119 18.38 24.08 -3.81
N GLN A 120 17.93 24.18 -2.55
CA GLN A 120 18.55 23.47 -1.43
C GLN A 120 18.33 21.95 -1.57
N GLY A 121 19.24 21.14 -1.01
CA GLY A 121 19.21 19.68 -1.15
C GLY A 121 17.93 19.05 -0.58
N GLU A 122 17.44 19.59 0.54
CA GLU A 122 16.21 19.18 1.22
C GLU A 122 14.98 19.43 0.33
N ALA A 123 14.92 20.62 -0.29
CA ALA A 123 13.86 20.96 -1.22
C ALA A 123 13.91 20.06 -2.47
N ALA A 124 15.10 19.82 -3.03
CA ALA A 124 15.28 18.94 -4.19
C ALA A 124 14.83 17.50 -3.89
N ALA A 125 15.22 16.94 -2.74
CA ALA A 125 14.79 15.61 -2.31
C ALA A 125 13.26 15.54 -2.10
N GLY A 126 12.67 16.59 -1.52
CA GLY A 126 11.21 16.67 -1.33
C GLY A 126 10.46 16.76 -2.65
N LEU A 127 10.95 17.58 -3.59
CA LEU A 127 10.39 17.68 -4.94
C LEU A 127 10.50 16.36 -5.70
N PHE A 128 11.64 15.66 -5.63
CA PHE A 128 11.80 14.34 -6.24
C PHE A 128 10.76 13.35 -5.69
N SER A 129 10.67 13.26 -4.36
CA SER A 129 9.75 12.35 -3.69
C SER A 129 8.29 12.65 -4.03
N GLY A 130 7.90 13.93 -3.98
CA GLY A 130 6.53 14.36 -4.26
C GLY A 130 6.17 14.19 -5.73
N ALA A 131 7.02 14.65 -6.65
CA ALA A 131 6.74 14.59 -8.10
C ALA A 131 6.68 13.15 -8.62
N THR A 132 7.48 12.24 -8.05
CA THR A 132 7.45 10.81 -8.39
C THR A 132 6.46 10.01 -7.55
N THR A 133 5.71 10.65 -6.65
CA THR A 133 4.78 10.01 -5.71
C THR A 133 5.44 8.88 -4.89
N ASN A 134 6.75 8.98 -4.64
CA ASN A 134 7.55 7.96 -3.99
C ASN A 134 7.72 8.26 -2.49
N THR A 135 6.67 8.07 -1.70
CA THR A 135 6.69 8.35 -0.25
C THR A 135 7.82 7.64 0.52
N PRO A 136 8.26 6.40 0.21
CA PRO A 136 9.44 5.80 0.82
C PRO A 136 10.72 6.62 0.66
N SER A 137 10.89 7.29 -0.49
CA SER A 137 12.03 8.18 -0.70
C SER A 137 12.02 9.43 0.19
N LEU A 138 10.83 9.92 0.59
CA LEU A 138 10.71 10.99 1.59
C LEU A 138 11.27 10.52 2.93
N GLY A 139 10.87 9.32 3.34
CA GLY A 139 11.34 8.70 4.58
C GLY A 139 12.84 8.49 4.62
N ALA A 140 13.41 7.96 3.53
CA ALA A 140 14.86 7.81 3.40
C ALA A 140 15.59 9.16 3.47
N ALA A 141 15.06 10.19 2.81
CA ALA A 141 15.64 11.54 2.89
C ALA A 141 15.55 12.13 4.31
N GLN A 142 14.43 11.93 5.01
CA GLN A 142 14.27 12.37 6.40
C GLN A 142 15.30 11.72 7.33
N GLN A 143 15.54 10.42 7.17
CA GLN A 143 16.54 9.72 7.97
C GLN A 143 17.96 10.25 7.71
N VAL A 144 18.33 10.44 6.44
CA VAL A 144 19.64 11.00 6.07
C VAL A 144 19.82 12.41 6.64
N LEU A 145 18.77 13.24 6.60
CA LEU A 145 18.80 14.58 7.20
C LEU A 145 18.97 14.54 8.71
N ALA A 146 18.29 13.61 9.41
CA ALA A 146 18.43 13.45 10.86
C ALA A 146 19.85 13.07 11.28
N GLU A 147 20.57 12.34 10.43
CA GLU A 147 21.96 11.92 10.67
C GLU A 147 23.01 13.01 10.34
N GLN A 148 22.75 13.88 9.36
CA GLN A 148 23.74 14.85 8.85
C GLN A 148 23.53 16.30 9.30
N SER A 149 22.30 16.70 9.64
CA SER A 149 21.96 18.12 9.82
C SER A 149 22.13 18.55 11.28
N SER A 150 22.85 19.63 11.54
CA SER A 150 22.90 20.25 12.88
C SER A 150 21.60 20.96 13.27
N ASP A 151 20.77 21.29 12.27
CA ASP A 151 19.44 21.87 12.42
C ASP A 151 18.40 20.98 11.72
N VAL A 152 17.99 19.93 12.43
CA VAL A 152 17.10 18.87 11.91
C VAL A 152 15.68 19.41 11.67
N GLU A 153 15.23 20.38 12.46
CA GLU A 153 13.84 20.84 12.45
C GLU A 153 13.53 21.71 11.22
N SER A 154 14.41 22.64 10.88
CA SER A 154 14.25 23.50 9.69
C SER A 154 14.39 22.69 8.39
N SER A 155 15.38 21.80 8.35
CA SER A 155 15.70 20.96 7.18
C SER A 155 14.56 19.97 6.86
N ASN A 156 14.01 19.30 7.88
CA ASN A 156 12.90 18.36 7.71
C ASN A 156 11.58 19.09 7.32
N SER A 157 11.41 20.32 7.79
CA SER A 157 10.27 21.16 7.40
C SER A 157 10.31 21.52 5.92
N LEU A 158 11.46 21.97 5.40
CA LEU A 158 11.60 22.30 3.97
C LEU A 158 11.40 21.07 3.07
N LEU A 159 11.98 19.93 3.47
CA LEU A 159 11.79 18.64 2.79
C LEU A 159 10.30 18.25 2.69
N THR A 160 9.59 18.30 3.83
CA THR A 160 8.17 17.95 3.92
C THR A 160 7.30 18.91 3.11
N LEU A 161 7.60 20.22 3.15
CA LEU A 161 6.87 21.24 2.39
C LEU A 161 7.05 21.07 0.88
N ALA A 162 8.27 20.84 0.41
CA ALA A 162 8.56 20.60 -1.00
C ALA A 162 7.81 19.36 -1.53
N TYR A 163 7.76 18.29 -0.73
CA TYR A 163 6.94 17.11 -1.02
C TYR A 163 5.45 17.45 -1.15
N ALA A 164 4.89 18.17 -0.17
CA ALA A 164 3.48 18.52 -0.13
C ALA A 164 3.04 19.37 -1.34
N VAL A 165 3.92 20.26 -1.82
CA VAL A 165 3.66 21.09 -3.01
C VAL A 165 3.79 20.28 -4.31
N ALA A 166 4.80 19.41 -4.43
CA ALA A 166 5.04 18.64 -5.65
C ALA A 166 4.02 17.51 -5.87
N TYR A 167 3.51 16.90 -4.80
CA TYR A 167 2.69 15.69 -4.89
C TYR A 167 1.37 15.86 -5.66
N PRO A 168 0.56 16.93 -5.47
CA PRO A 168 -0.60 17.19 -6.32
C PRO A 168 -0.25 17.31 -7.80
N GLY A 169 0.87 17.97 -8.11
CA GLY A 169 1.39 18.08 -9.47
C GLY A 169 1.80 16.72 -10.05
N GLY A 170 2.44 15.87 -9.24
CA GLY A 170 2.79 14.50 -9.60
C GLY A 170 1.58 13.65 -9.96
N ILE A 171 0.52 13.68 -9.12
CA ILE A 171 -0.74 12.96 -9.40
C ILE A 171 -1.35 13.43 -10.72
N VAL A 172 -1.51 14.75 -10.89
CA VAL A 172 -2.10 15.31 -12.11
C VAL A 172 -1.26 14.92 -13.32
N GLY A 173 0.07 14.97 -13.21
CA GLY A 173 1.00 14.57 -14.26
C GLY A 173 0.88 13.10 -14.65
N ILE A 174 0.82 12.18 -13.68
CA ILE A 174 0.66 10.74 -13.92
C ILE A 174 -0.70 10.46 -14.57
N ILE A 175 -1.78 11.00 -14.03
CA ILE A 175 -3.13 10.82 -14.59
C ILE A 175 -3.19 11.37 -16.03
N ALA A 176 -2.72 12.60 -16.24
CA ALA A 176 -2.69 13.20 -17.57
C ALA A 176 -1.85 12.38 -18.56
N SER A 177 -0.69 11.87 -18.12
CA SER A 177 0.17 11.02 -18.94
C SER A 177 -0.51 9.72 -19.36
N ILE A 178 -1.21 9.05 -18.43
CA ILE A 178 -1.98 7.83 -18.73
C ILE A 178 -3.10 8.15 -19.73
N LEU A 179 -3.85 9.25 -19.54
CA LEU A 179 -4.93 9.65 -20.44
C LEU A 179 -4.42 10.02 -21.83
N LEU A 180 -3.30 10.74 -21.91
CA LEU A 180 -2.65 11.08 -23.18
C LEU A 180 -2.16 9.83 -23.89
N LEU A 181 -1.47 8.92 -23.18
CA LEU A 181 -0.98 7.67 -23.75
C LEU A 181 -2.12 6.83 -24.31
N LYS A 182 -3.21 6.66 -23.55
CA LYS A 182 -4.44 5.99 -23.99
C LYS A 182 -4.99 6.63 -25.27
N ARG A 183 -5.03 7.96 -25.32
CA ARG A 183 -5.57 8.70 -26.47
C ARG A 183 -4.67 8.58 -27.71
N PHE A 184 -3.35 8.65 -27.55
CA PHE A 184 -2.41 8.54 -28.66
C PHE A 184 -2.29 7.12 -29.21
N LEU A 185 -2.35 6.11 -28.34
CA LEU A 185 -2.25 4.71 -28.72
C LEU A 185 -3.62 4.06 -29.03
N ASN A 186 -4.72 4.80 -28.91
CA ASN A 186 -6.10 4.31 -29.08
C ASN A 186 -6.37 3.00 -28.29
N ILE A 187 -5.92 2.97 -27.03
CA ILE A 187 -6.07 1.79 -26.18
C ILE A 187 -7.52 1.69 -25.66
N ASP A 188 -8.16 0.57 -25.92
CA ASP A 188 -9.45 0.20 -25.33
C ASP A 188 -9.23 -0.56 -24.02
N LEU A 189 -9.55 0.10 -22.90
CA LEU A 189 -9.37 -0.46 -21.56
C LEU A 189 -10.23 -1.69 -21.33
N GLU A 190 -11.43 -1.77 -21.91
CA GLU A 190 -12.31 -2.93 -21.65
C GLU A 190 -11.90 -4.15 -22.44
N ALA A 191 -11.41 -3.95 -23.67
CA ALA A 191 -10.80 -5.03 -24.44
C ALA A 191 -9.53 -5.58 -23.73
N GLU A 192 -8.67 -4.69 -23.22
CA GLU A 192 -7.43 -5.08 -22.54
C GLU A 192 -7.71 -5.75 -21.18
N LYS A 193 -8.69 -5.25 -20.42
CA LYS A 193 -9.17 -5.90 -19.19
C LYS A 193 -9.71 -7.30 -19.47
N GLN A 194 -10.49 -7.49 -20.53
CA GLN A 194 -10.99 -8.82 -20.90
C GLN A 194 -9.85 -9.76 -21.27
N GLN A 195 -8.87 -9.30 -22.06
CA GLN A 195 -7.69 -10.11 -22.37
C GLN A 195 -6.89 -10.51 -21.12
N LEU A 196 -6.75 -9.62 -20.13
CA LEU A 196 -6.09 -9.94 -18.87
C LEU A 196 -6.90 -10.95 -18.02
N LEU A 197 -8.23 -10.86 -18.03
CA LEU A 197 -9.10 -11.83 -17.35
C LEU A 197 -9.03 -13.22 -18.01
N ASP A 198 -8.89 -13.27 -19.33
CA ASP A 198 -8.76 -14.52 -20.09
C ASP A 198 -7.36 -15.14 -19.97
N GLN A 199 -6.31 -14.31 -19.82
CA GLN A 199 -4.91 -14.74 -19.68
C GLN A 199 -4.50 -15.03 -18.24
N SER A 200 -5.22 -14.50 -17.25
CA SER A 200 -5.00 -14.90 -15.86
C SER A 200 -5.28 -16.40 -15.77
N PRO A 201 -4.32 -17.24 -15.31
CA PRO A 201 -4.63 -18.62 -15.01
C PRO A 201 -5.74 -18.56 -13.97
N GLN A 202 -6.96 -18.94 -14.37
CA GLN A 202 -8.03 -19.12 -13.41
C GLN A 202 -7.55 -20.24 -12.50
N THR A 203 -6.90 -19.91 -11.39
CA THR A 203 -6.99 -20.74 -10.20
C THR A 203 -8.49 -20.86 -10.00
N PRO A 204 -9.09 -22.04 -10.23
CA PRO A 204 -10.53 -22.18 -10.12
C PRO A 204 -10.93 -21.62 -8.76
N PRO A 205 -12.01 -20.82 -8.67
CA PRO A 205 -12.40 -20.19 -7.42
C PRO A 205 -12.43 -21.25 -6.32
N LEU A 206 -11.92 -20.92 -5.13
CA LEU A 206 -11.85 -21.86 -4.02
C LEU A 206 -13.27 -22.31 -3.65
N GLU A 207 -13.70 -23.45 -4.17
CA GLU A 207 -15.03 -23.96 -3.96
C GLU A 207 -15.10 -24.69 -2.62
N ARG A 208 -15.92 -24.15 -1.70
CA ARG A 208 -16.25 -24.84 -0.47
C ARG A 208 -17.39 -25.82 -0.73
N ARG A 209 -17.11 -27.12 -0.60
CA ARG A 209 -18.13 -28.17 -0.68
C ARG A 209 -18.20 -28.94 0.63
N ASN A 210 -19.42 -29.29 1.04
CA ASN A 210 -19.66 -30.23 2.13
C ASN A 210 -19.83 -31.61 1.50
N LEU A 211 -19.00 -32.56 1.88
CA LEU A 211 -19.04 -33.93 1.38
C LEU A 211 -19.46 -34.86 2.52
N LEU A 212 -20.43 -35.74 2.24
CA LEU A 212 -20.78 -36.82 3.13
C LEU A 212 -19.95 -38.04 2.76
N ILE A 213 -19.14 -38.52 3.70
CA ILE A 213 -18.36 -39.75 3.52
C ILE A 213 -19.31 -40.93 3.78
N GLN A 214 -19.47 -41.81 2.79
CA GLN A 214 -20.32 -43.02 2.89
C GLN A 214 -19.51 -44.32 2.83
N ASN A 215 -18.21 -44.23 2.54
CA ASN A 215 -17.37 -45.40 2.35
C ASN A 215 -16.91 -45.96 3.70
N ALA A 216 -17.54 -47.05 4.15
CA ALA A 216 -17.23 -47.71 5.41
C ALA A 216 -15.75 -48.13 5.58
N ASN A 217 -15.01 -48.33 4.48
CA ASN A 217 -13.59 -48.67 4.53
C ASN A 217 -12.69 -47.52 5.00
N LEU A 218 -13.20 -46.28 5.02
CA LEU A 218 -12.47 -45.11 5.51
C LEU A 218 -12.68 -44.89 7.01
N ASN A 219 -13.53 -45.68 7.67
CA ASN A 219 -13.79 -45.51 9.09
C ASN A 219 -12.52 -45.76 9.93
N GLY A 220 -12.13 -44.77 10.73
CA GLY A 220 -10.92 -44.81 11.56
C GLY A 220 -9.62 -44.45 10.83
N VAL A 221 -9.64 -44.25 9.51
CA VAL A 221 -8.46 -43.82 8.75
C VAL A 221 -8.20 -42.33 9.03
N PRO A 222 -6.97 -41.94 9.38
CA PRO A 222 -6.64 -40.53 9.59
C PRO A 222 -6.72 -39.77 8.26
N LEU A 223 -7.13 -38.50 8.32
CA LEU A 223 -7.39 -37.70 7.12
C LEU A 223 -6.17 -37.65 6.17
N ASN A 224 -4.94 -37.72 6.67
CA ASN A 224 -3.71 -37.68 5.85
C ASN A 224 -3.47 -38.98 5.05
N GLU A 225 -4.00 -40.11 5.50
CA GLU A 225 -3.84 -41.43 4.86
C GLU A 225 -4.96 -41.75 3.88
N ILE A 226 -5.92 -40.83 3.69
CA ILE A 226 -6.97 -41.01 2.68
C ILE A 226 -6.34 -41.11 1.29
N PRO A 227 -6.55 -42.23 0.57
CA PRO A 227 -6.03 -42.41 -0.78
C PRO A 227 -6.45 -41.27 -1.72
N GLY A 228 -5.50 -40.70 -2.45
CA GLY A 228 -5.75 -39.62 -3.41
C GLY A 228 -5.91 -38.21 -2.82
N ARG A 229 -5.80 -38.02 -1.49
CA ARG A 229 -5.89 -36.67 -0.88
C ARG A 229 -4.76 -35.75 -1.35
N GLN A 230 -3.53 -36.25 -1.42
CA GLN A 230 -2.37 -35.45 -1.82
C GLN A 230 -2.43 -35.04 -3.30
N GLU A 231 -3.11 -35.84 -4.14
CA GLU A 231 -3.22 -35.64 -5.58
C GLU A 231 -4.37 -34.69 -5.97
N THR A 232 -5.39 -34.56 -5.11
CA THR A 232 -6.62 -33.81 -5.42
C THR A 232 -6.55 -32.33 -5.04
N HIS A 233 -5.45 -31.86 -4.43
CA HIS A 233 -5.28 -30.49 -3.93
C HIS A 233 -6.44 -29.99 -3.03
N VAL A 234 -7.21 -30.90 -2.44
CA VAL A 234 -8.35 -30.56 -1.56
C VAL A 234 -7.84 -30.41 -0.12
N MET A 235 -8.12 -29.24 0.48
CA MET A 235 -7.88 -29.00 1.91
C MET A 235 -9.15 -29.28 2.72
N ILE A 236 -9.10 -30.28 3.59
CA ILE A 236 -10.16 -30.59 4.54
C ILE A 236 -9.96 -29.70 5.76
N SER A 237 -10.76 -28.65 5.89
CA SER A 237 -10.64 -27.68 6.99
C SER A 237 -11.42 -28.09 8.25
N ARG A 238 -12.52 -28.83 8.09
CA ARG A 238 -13.45 -29.18 9.18
C ARG A 238 -14.10 -30.53 8.96
N ILE A 239 -14.38 -31.24 10.05
CA ILE A 239 -15.16 -32.48 10.07
C ILE A 239 -16.38 -32.29 10.94
N TRP A 240 -17.53 -32.80 10.50
CA TRP A 240 -18.76 -32.83 11.30
C TRP A 240 -18.94 -34.22 11.88
N LYS A 241 -18.89 -34.33 13.21
CA LYS A 241 -19.11 -35.61 13.90
C LYS A 241 -20.59 -35.77 14.22
N LYS A 242 -21.26 -36.69 13.53
CA LYS A 242 -22.70 -36.94 13.68
C LYS A 242 -23.09 -37.31 15.12
N GLN A 243 -22.20 -37.96 15.87
CA GLN A 243 -22.44 -38.38 17.25
C GLN A 243 -22.49 -37.20 18.24
N GLU A 244 -21.70 -36.16 17.99
CA GLU A 244 -21.60 -34.98 18.86
C GLU A 244 -22.45 -33.80 18.36
N GLY A 245 -22.85 -33.82 17.08
CA GLY A 245 -23.59 -32.73 16.44
C GLY A 245 -22.76 -31.47 16.19
N VAL A 246 -21.45 -31.50 16.47
CA VAL A 246 -20.56 -30.33 16.42
C VAL A 246 -19.53 -30.47 15.28
N VAL A 247 -19.13 -29.33 14.72
CA VAL A 247 -18.10 -29.23 13.69
C VAL A 247 -16.76 -28.93 14.36
N HIS A 248 -15.76 -29.78 14.12
CA HIS A 248 -14.41 -29.63 14.64
C HIS A 248 -13.43 -29.22 13.54
N PRO A 249 -12.37 -28.45 13.86
CA PRO A 249 -11.26 -28.26 12.94
C PRO A 249 -10.61 -29.62 12.62
N ALA A 250 -10.34 -29.86 11.35
CA ALA A 250 -9.71 -31.09 10.90
C ALA A 250 -8.18 -30.92 10.91
N ALA A 251 -7.51 -31.77 11.68
CA ALA A 251 -6.06 -31.95 11.62
C ALA A 251 -5.74 -33.22 10.83
N ASP A 252 -4.49 -33.36 10.37
CA ASP A 252 -4.06 -34.50 9.55
C ASP A 252 -4.26 -35.86 10.22
N GLU A 253 -4.18 -35.92 11.54
CA GLU A 253 -4.39 -37.13 12.35
C GLU A 253 -5.86 -37.37 12.72
N THR A 254 -6.77 -36.48 12.32
CA THR A 254 -8.19 -36.62 12.68
C THR A 254 -8.75 -37.87 12.01
N PRO A 255 -9.32 -38.84 12.75
CA PRO A 255 -9.90 -40.03 12.14
C PRO A 255 -11.21 -39.69 11.44
N VAL A 256 -11.43 -40.31 10.29
CA VAL A 256 -12.71 -40.27 9.58
C VAL A 256 -13.73 -41.14 10.33
N GLU A 257 -14.91 -40.58 10.56
CA GLU A 257 -16.07 -41.29 11.11
C GLU A 257 -17.16 -41.36 10.02
N VAL A 258 -17.59 -42.57 9.68
CA VAL A 258 -18.59 -42.84 8.62
C VAL A 258 -19.91 -43.29 9.24
#